data_AF-A0A928YEL0-F1
#
_entry.id   AF-A0A928YEL0-F1
#
_cell.length_a   1.000
_cell.length_b   1.000
_cell.length_c   1.000
_cell.angle_alpha   90.00
_cell.angle_beta   90.00
_cell.angle_gamma   90.00
#
_symmetry.space_group_name_H-M   'P 1'
#
loop_
_entity.id
_entity.type
_entity.pdbx_description
1 polymer ?
#
loop_
_entity_poly.entity_id
_entity_poly.type
_entity_poly.pdbx_seq_one_letter_code
_entity_poly.pdbx_strand_id
1 'polypeptide(L)'
;MLRKYIYYALLFPVMLSCSYLFCGEDVLNKNNLGFIRAVVDEAIITQDEVIKRSAAAIREARSKYSEEEFAKNIEKILEYTLEELIDRKLLVKEAQKGIWYGYINDG
;
A
#
# COMPACT_ATOMS: atom_id res chain seq x y z
N MET A 1 9.27 32.81 40.75
CA MET A 1 9.68 32.15 39.48
C MET A 1 9.65 30.62 39.52
N LEU A 2 9.85 29.97 40.68
CA LEU A 2 9.92 28.50 40.81
C LEU A 2 8.65 27.73 40.38
N ARG A 3 7.46 28.30 40.61
CA ARG A 3 6.16 27.65 40.31
C ARG A 3 5.87 27.50 38.81
N LYS A 4 6.47 28.34 37.95
CA LYS A 4 6.33 28.23 36.48
C LYS A 4 7.19 27.08 35.93
N TYR A 5 8.38 26.87 36.48
CA TYR A 5 9.28 25.79 36.06
C TYR A 5 8.73 24.40 36.38
N ILE A 6 8.01 24.24 37.50
CA ILE A 6 7.33 22.98 37.86
C ILE A 6 6.26 22.63 36.82
N TYR A 7 5.57 23.63 36.26
CA TYR A 7 4.54 23.41 35.25
C TYR A 7 5.13 22.96 33.90
N TYR A 8 6.26 23.55 33.48
CA TYR A 8 6.97 23.12 32.28
C TYR A 8 7.63 21.75 32.43
N ALA A 9 8.14 21.42 33.62
CA ALA A 9 8.72 20.10 33.91
C ALA A 9 7.69 18.96 33.85
N LEU A 10 6.42 19.25 34.15
CA LEU A 10 5.31 18.28 34.07
C LEU A 10 4.71 18.16 32.65
N LEU A 11 4.73 19.23 31.85
CA LEU A 11 4.20 19.23 30.48
C LEU A 11 5.15 18.60 29.45
N PHE A 12 6.47 18.73 29.67
CA PHE A 12 7.48 18.21 28.75
C PHE A 12 7.41 16.68 28.52
N PRO A 13 7.25 15.82 29.54
CA PRO A 13 7.13 14.37 29.32
C PRO A 13 5.81 13.95 28.66
N VAL A 14 4.73 14.74 28.80
CA VAL A 14 3.43 14.48 28.15
C VAL A 14 3.48 14.77 26.64
N MET A 15 4.21 15.81 26.24
CA MET A 15 4.48 16.08 24.81
C MET A 15 5.48 15.07 24.22
N LEU A 16 6.46 14.62 25.02
CA LEU A 16 7.43 13.61 24.58
C LEU A 16 6.76 12.24 24.37
N SER A 17 5.84 11.83 25.25
CA SER A 17 5.13 10.53 25.13
C SER A 17 4.19 10.44 23.93
N CYS A 18 3.62 11.57 23.48
CA CYS A 18 2.82 11.61 22.24
C CYS A 18 3.66 11.32 20.98
N SER A 19 4.98 11.53 21.01
CA SER A 19 5.87 11.29 19.87
C SER A 19 6.20 9.80 19.69
N TYR A 20 6.15 9.01 20.77
CA TYR A 20 6.49 7.58 20.74
C TYR A 20 5.29 6.68 20.43
N LEU A 21 4.07 7.17 20.62
CA LEU A 21 2.84 6.42 20.31
C LEU A 21 2.52 6.36 18.80
N PHE A 22 3.17 7.18 17.98
CA PHE A 22 2.95 7.23 16.52
C PHE A 22 4.01 6.48 15.69
N CYS A 23 4.93 5.75 16.32
CA CYS A 23 6.01 5.01 15.65
C CYS A 23 6.00 3.51 15.98
N GLY A 24 4.81 2.95 16.21
CA GLY A 24 4.62 1.56 16.62
C GLY A 24 3.64 0.76 15.77
N GLU A 25 3.31 1.21 14.56
CA GLU A 25 2.49 0.44 13.63
C GLU A 25 3.36 -0.46 12.74
N ASP A 26 2.92 -1.72 12.64
CA ASP A 26 3.16 -2.65 11.53
C ASP A 26 4.38 -3.60 11.52
N VAL A 27 4.72 -4.24 12.66
CA VAL A 27 5.67 -5.39 12.63
C VAL A 27 5.12 -6.70 13.23
N LEU A 28 3.88 -6.75 13.73
CA LEU A 28 3.34 -7.92 14.45
C LEU A 28 2.12 -8.60 13.82
N ASN A 29 2.02 -8.65 12.49
CA ASN A 29 1.13 -9.62 11.84
C ASN A 29 1.78 -10.29 10.62
N LYS A 30 2.94 -10.90 10.84
CA LYS A 30 3.66 -11.68 9.83
C LYS A 30 3.05 -13.05 9.52
N ASN A 31 1.83 -13.31 10.00
CA ASN A 31 1.09 -14.57 9.81
C ASN A 31 -0.21 -14.42 9.01
N ASN A 32 -0.58 -13.22 8.54
CA ASN A 32 -1.66 -13.09 7.59
C ASN A 32 -1.11 -13.33 6.19
N LEU A 33 -1.62 -14.37 5.52
CA LEU A 33 -1.71 -14.46 4.07
C LEU A 33 -2.31 -13.15 3.55
N GLY A 34 -1.49 -12.12 3.32
CA GLY A 34 -1.90 -10.73 3.16
C GLY A 34 -2.96 -10.58 2.06
N PHE A 35 -4.23 -10.62 2.48
CA PHE A 35 -5.46 -10.50 1.71
C PHE A 35 -5.25 -10.72 0.19
N ILE A 36 -5.31 -11.98 -0.26
CA ILE A 36 -5.25 -12.30 -1.68
C ILE A 36 -6.37 -11.53 -2.39
N ARG A 37 -6.00 -10.65 -3.33
CA ARG A 37 -6.95 -9.82 -4.09
C ARG A 37 -7.30 -10.44 -5.44
N ALA A 38 -6.34 -11.11 -6.06
CA ALA A 38 -6.57 -11.87 -7.29
C ALA A 38 -5.52 -12.98 -7.45
N VAL A 39 -5.89 -14.04 -8.17
CA VAL A 39 -4.96 -15.09 -8.62
C VAL A 39 -5.02 -15.11 -10.13
N VAL A 40 -3.87 -14.86 -10.76
CA VAL A 40 -3.70 -14.90 -12.22
C VAL A 40 -2.80 -16.08 -12.54
N ASP A 41 -3.42 -17.23 -12.81
CA ASP A 41 -2.74 -18.51 -13.03
C ASP A 41 -1.92 -18.94 -11.80
N GLU A 42 -0.58 -18.91 -11.89
CA GLU A 42 0.33 -19.19 -10.76
C GLU A 42 0.74 -17.92 -9.98
N ALA A 43 0.42 -16.73 -10.49
CA ALA A 43 0.77 -15.47 -9.85
C ALA A 43 -0.33 -14.99 -8.88
N ILE A 44 0.04 -14.82 -7.61
CA ILE A 44 -0.85 -14.31 -6.57
C ILE A 44 -0.63 -12.79 -6.44
N ILE A 45 -1.71 -12.01 -6.58
CA ILE A 45 -1.70 -10.57 -6.31
C ILE A 45 -2.23 -10.35 -4.89
N THR A 46 -1.40 -9.73 -4.05
CA THR A 46 -1.70 -9.47 -2.63
C THR A 46 -2.20 -8.04 -2.43
N GLN A 47 -2.98 -7.81 -1.37
CA GLN A 47 -3.43 -6.47 -1.02
C GLN A 47 -2.27 -5.50 -0.74
N ASP A 48 -1.17 -5.98 -0.16
CA ASP A 48 0.03 -5.17 0.06
C ASP A 48 0.67 -4.73 -1.26
N GLU A 49 0.66 -5.57 -2.28
CA GLU A 49 1.18 -5.23 -3.61
C GLU A 49 0.31 -4.15 -4.27
N VAL A 50 -1.02 -4.28 -4.17
CA VAL A 50 -1.96 -3.24 -4.64
C VAL A 50 -1.74 -1.92 -3.89
N ILE A 51 -1.59 -1.95 -2.56
CA ILE A 51 -1.35 -0.74 -1.74
C ILE A 51 0.00 -0.10 -2.11
N LYS A 52 1.08 -0.89 -2.21
CA LYS A 52 2.40 -0.37 -2.59
C LYS A 52 2.38 0.28 -3.96
N ARG A 53 1.66 -0.31 -4.91
CA ARG A 53 1.56 0.20 -6.28
C ARG A 53 0.69 1.46 -6.35
N SER A 54 -0.40 1.50 -5.59
CA SER A 54 -1.32 2.63 -5.52
C SER A 54 -0.84 3.76 -4.60
N ALA A 55 0.20 3.56 -3.79
CA ALA A 55 0.68 4.53 -2.79
C ALA A 55 0.90 5.95 -3.35
N ALA A 56 1.44 6.06 -4.57
CA ALA A 56 1.61 7.35 -5.24
C ALA A 56 0.27 8.02 -5.56
N ALA A 57 -0.66 7.26 -6.14
CA ALA A 57 -2.01 7.73 -6.49
C ALA A 57 -2.84 8.07 -5.24
N ILE A 58 -2.74 7.28 -4.18
CA ILE A 58 -3.38 7.53 -2.88
C ILE A 58 -2.83 8.83 -2.27
N ARG A 59 -1.51 9.02 -2.29
CA ARG A 59 -0.88 10.26 -1.78
C ARG A 59 -1.34 11.48 -2.57
N GLU A 60 -1.41 11.37 -3.90
CA GLU A 60 -1.91 12.44 -4.76
C GLU A 60 -3.39 12.74 -4.50
N ALA A 61 -4.23 11.72 -4.40
CA ALA A 61 -5.65 11.86 -4.10
C ALA A 61 -5.88 12.52 -2.74
N ARG A 62 -5.12 12.14 -1.70
CA ARG A 62 -5.17 12.77 -0.37
C ARG A 62 -4.80 14.26 -0.41
N SER A 63 -3.92 14.67 -1.32
CA SER A 63 -3.53 16.08 -1.46
C SER A 63 -4.54 16.93 -2.24
N LYS A 64 -5.43 16.30 -3.02
CA LYS A 64 -6.35 16.98 -3.95
C LYS A 64 -7.80 16.98 -3.48
N TYR A 65 -8.24 15.93 -2.80
CA TYR A 65 -9.63 15.74 -2.39
C TYR A 65 -9.84 16.07 -0.92
N SER A 66 -11.07 16.48 -0.57
CA SER A 66 -11.48 16.52 0.83
C SER A 66 -11.51 15.11 1.42
N GLU A 67 -11.41 14.96 2.76
CA GLU A 67 -11.41 13.64 3.42
C GLU A 67 -12.64 12.78 3.04
N GLU A 68 -13.80 13.43 2.88
CA GLU A 68 -15.05 12.76 2.51
C GLU A 68 -15.04 12.26 1.05
N GLU A 69 -14.46 13.02 0.14
CA GLU A 69 -14.27 12.62 -1.27
C GLU A 69 -13.15 11.60 -1.41
N PHE A 70 -12.09 11.72 -0.64
CA PHE A 70 -10.99 10.76 -0.61
C PHE A 70 -11.48 9.39 -0.15
N ALA A 71 -12.26 9.32 0.93
CA ALA A 71 -12.87 8.07 1.41
C ALA A 71 -13.77 7.40 0.35
N LYS A 72 -14.47 8.20 -0.47
CA LYS A 72 -15.32 7.67 -1.57
C LYS A 72 -14.52 7.20 -2.78
N ASN A 73 -13.30 7.72 -3.00
CA ASN A 73 -12.51 7.45 -4.18
C ASN A 73 -11.34 6.49 -3.95
N ILE A 74 -10.93 6.25 -2.69
CA ILE A 74 -9.82 5.34 -2.39
C ILE A 74 -10.10 3.90 -2.84
N GLU A 75 -11.34 3.44 -2.71
CA GLU A 75 -11.75 2.11 -3.16
C GLU A 75 -11.58 1.96 -4.67
N LYS A 76 -11.98 2.96 -5.45
CA LYS A 76 -11.80 2.99 -6.91
C LYS A 76 -10.32 3.00 -7.31
N ILE A 77 -9.48 3.74 -6.59
CA ILE A 77 -8.04 3.78 -6.85
C ILE A 77 -7.43 2.38 -6.66
N LEU A 78 -7.83 1.69 -5.58
CA LEU A 78 -7.37 0.33 -5.31
C LEU A 78 -7.89 -0.67 -6.35
N GLU A 79 -9.14 -0.55 -6.77
CA GLU A 79 -9.77 -1.38 -7.81
C GLU A 79 -9.05 -1.24 -9.15
N TYR A 80 -8.86 -0.01 -9.65
CA TYR A 80 -8.13 0.23 -10.90
C TYR A 80 -6.68 -0.25 -10.84
N THR A 81 -6.02 -0.11 -9.68
CA THR A 81 -4.66 -0.62 -9.52
C THR A 81 -4.62 -2.14 -9.56
N LEU A 82 -5.63 -2.83 -9.01
CA LEU A 82 -5.74 -4.27 -9.09
C LEU A 82 -5.95 -4.74 -10.54
N GLU A 83 -6.84 -4.08 -11.29
CA GLU A 83 -7.07 -4.38 -12.71
C GLU A 83 -5.80 -4.18 -13.54
N GLU A 84 -5.07 -3.07 -13.35
CA GLU A 84 -3.78 -2.83 -14.02
C GLU A 84 -2.78 -3.97 -13.74
N LEU A 85 -2.71 -4.44 -12.49
CA LEU A 85 -1.80 -5.52 -12.11
C LEU A 85 -2.21 -6.84 -12.75
N ILE A 86 -3.51 -7.15 -12.84
CA ILE A 86 -4.02 -8.35 -13.52
C ILE A 86 -3.66 -8.31 -15.00
N ASP A 87 -4.01 -7.23 -15.69
CA ASP A 87 -3.76 -7.07 -17.13
C ASP A 87 -2.26 -7.17 -17.44
N ARG A 88 -1.43 -6.52 -16.63
CA ARG A 88 0.02 -6.59 -16.81
C ARG A 88 0.56 -8.01 -16.66
N LYS A 89 0.07 -8.79 -15.68
CA LYS A 89 0.48 -10.18 -15.50
C LYS A 89 0.03 -11.04 -16.68
N LEU A 90 -1.18 -10.82 -17.19
CA LEU A 90 -1.70 -11.51 -18.36
C LEU A 90 -0.87 -11.22 -19.61
N LEU A 91 -0.54 -9.95 -19.88
CA LEU A 91 0.28 -9.55 -21.02
C LEU A 91 1.70 -10.13 -20.97
N VAL A 92 2.33 -10.13 -19.80
CA VAL A 92 3.68 -10.72 -19.62
C VAL A 92 3.63 -12.22 -19.91
N LYS A 93 2.57 -12.91 -19.49
CA LYS A 93 2.38 -14.34 -19.77
C LYS A 93 2.22 -14.60 -21.28
N GLU A 94 1.35 -13.87 -21.96
CA GLU A 94 1.14 -14.04 -23.39
C GLU A 94 2.43 -13.76 -24.19
N ALA A 95 3.20 -12.75 -23.77
CA ALA A 95 4.51 -12.47 -24.35
C ALA A 95 5.49 -13.64 -24.15
N GLN A 96 5.55 -14.22 -22.95
CA GLN A 96 6.38 -15.41 -22.68
C GLN A 96 5.97 -16.59 -23.55
N LYS A 97 4.67 -16.86 -23.68
CA LYS A 97 4.16 -17.94 -24.53
C LYS A 97 4.59 -17.73 -25.98
N GLY A 98 4.42 -16.53 -26.53
CA GLY A 98 4.85 -16.21 -27.91
C GLY A 98 6.35 -16.45 -28.13
N ILE A 99 7.19 -16.11 -27.15
CA ILE A 99 8.64 -16.36 -27.19
C ILE A 99 8.93 -17.86 -27.24
N TRP A 100 8.30 -18.68 -26.39
CA TRP A 100 8.46 -20.14 -26.40
C TRP A 100 8.05 -20.77 -27.74
N TYR A 101 6.98 -20.29 -28.36
CA TYR A 101 6.56 -20.77 -29.68
C TYR A 101 7.54 -20.39 -30.81
N GLY A 102 8.22 -19.25 -30.69
CA GLY A 102 9.32 -18.88 -31.60
C GLY A 102 10.49 -19.86 -31.50
N TYR A 103 10.96 -20.15 -30.28
CA TYR A 103 12.07 -21.09 -30.06
C TYR A 103 11.81 -22.52 -30.55
N ILE A 104 10.55 -22.98 -30.56
CA ILE A 104 10.19 -24.34 -31.03
C ILE A 104 10.09 -24.40 -32.56
N ASN A 105 9.71 -23.31 -33.23
CA ASN A 105 9.53 -23.28 -34.69
C ASN A 105 10.80 -22.83 -35.45
N ASP A 106 11.74 -22.17 -34.78
CA ASP A 106 13.01 -21.69 -35.37
C ASP A 106 14.19 -22.68 -35.19
N GLY A 107 13.94 -23.88 -34.64
CA GLY A 107 14.92 -24.97 -34.47
C GLY A 107 14.61 -26.18 -35.33
#